data_AF-A0A1H2S5I2-F1
#
_entry.id   AF-A0A1H2S5I2-F1
#
_cell.length_a   1.000
_cell.length_b   1.000
_cell.length_c   1.000
_cell.angle_alpha   90.00
_cell.angle_beta   90.00
_cell.angle_gamma   90.00
#
_symmetry.space_group_name_H-M   'P 1'
#
loop_
_entity.id
_entity.type
_entity.pdbx_description
1 polymer ?
#
loop_
_entity_poly.entity_id
_entity_poly.type
_entity_poly.pdbx_seq_one_letter_code
_entity_poly.pdbx_strand_id
1 'polypeptide(L)'
;MIRSLHFARSCYLHLAGKVGVALCRRLIELRWVTQGVDGNARLTEEGKKGLSTMGIDIEHLGKGKKPLLRFCLDGSEKKPHLAGKIGDRLLECFLEEGWFKREGSSRKLILTKVGEEKLRGMGVQIM
;
A
#
# COMPACT_ATOMS: atom_id res chain seq x y z
N MET A 1 20.40 0.53 11.26
CA MET A 1 20.65 -0.05 9.92
C MET A 1 19.77 0.70 8.93
N ILE A 2 20.35 1.48 8.01
CA ILE A 2 19.59 2.26 7.02
C ILE A 2 19.15 1.28 5.92
N ARG A 3 17.84 1.01 5.81
CA ARG A 3 17.29 0.13 4.76
C ARG A 3 17.36 0.86 3.40
N SER A 4 17.60 0.13 2.31
CA SER A 4 17.84 0.70 0.97
C SER A 4 16.57 1.26 0.31
N LEU A 5 16.70 2.02 -0.79
CA LEU A 5 15.57 2.54 -1.59
C LEU A 5 14.65 1.42 -2.12
N HIS A 6 15.16 0.20 -2.29
CA HIS A 6 14.36 -0.95 -2.70
C HIS A 6 13.46 -1.49 -1.59
N PHE A 7 13.79 -1.20 -0.32
CA PHE A 7 13.00 -1.68 0.81
C PHE A 7 11.62 -1.03 0.89
N ALA A 8 11.57 0.29 1.02
CA ALA A 8 10.33 1.07 1.02
C ALA A 8 10.54 2.42 0.34
N ARG A 9 9.63 2.78 -0.56
CA ARG A 9 9.67 4.05 -1.30
C ARG A 9 8.27 4.44 -1.77
N SER A 10 8.12 5.68 -2.22
CA SER A 10 6.95 6.07 -3.01
C SER A 10 7.17 5.82 -4.50
N CYS A 11 6.18 5.20 -5.15
CA CYS A 11 6.02 5.22 -6.60
C CYS A 11 5.04 6.36 -6.91
N TYR A 12 5.56 7.58 -7.03
CA TYR A 12 4.77 8.81 -6.99
C TYR A 12 4.06 9.00 -5.65
N LEU A 13 2.77 8.65 -5.58
CA LEU A 13 1.89 8.91 -4.44
C LEU A 13 1.52 7.65 -3.64
N HIS A 14 1.99 6.47 -4.01
CA HIS A 14 1.64 5.21 -3.32
C HIS A 14 2.89 4.40 -2.93
N LEU A 15 2.73 3.52 -1.95
CA LEU A 15 3.80 2.72 -1.37
C LEU A 15 4.29 1.64 -2.33
N ALA A 16 5.61 1.54 -2.49
CA ALA A 16 6.31 0.61 -3.36
C ALA A 16 7.59 0.07 -2.69
N GLY A 17 8.36 -0.74 -3.43
CA GLY A 17 9.45 -1.54 -2.89
C GLY A 17 8.95 -2.81 -2.22
N LYS A 18 9.86 -3.52 -1.56
CA LYS A 18 9.57 -4.77 -0.85
C LYS A 18 8.34 -4.66 0.06
N VAL A 19 8.23 -3.56 0.81
CA VAL A 19 7.10 -3.37 1.72
C VAL A 19 5.78 -3.16 0.98
N GLY A 20 5.77 -2.37 -0.10
CA GLY A 20 4.56 -2.15 -0.91
C GLY A 20 4.06 -3.43 -1.58
N VAL A 21 4.98 -4.25 -2.08
CA VAL A 21 4.68 -5.57 -2.65
C VAL A 21 4.18 -6.54 -1.59
N ALA A 22 4.83 -6.59 -0.41
CA ALA A 22 4.42 -7.45 0.70
C ALA A 22 3.01 -7.10 1.20
N LEU A 23 2.70 -5.80 1.33
CA LEU A 23 1.37 -5.34 1.71
C LEU A 23 0.32 -5.74 0.65
N CYS A 24 0.61 -5.51 -0.64
CA CYS A 24 -0.26 -5.89 -1.74
C CYS A 24 -0.58 -7.39 -1.69
N ARG A 25 0.45 -8.25 -1.56
CA ARG A 25 0.29 -9.69 -1.40
C ARG A 25 -0.61 -10.03 -0.21
N ARG A 26 -0.38 -9.41 0.95
CA ARG A 26 -1.17 -9.66 2.15
C ARG A 26 -2.64 -9.30 1.96
N LEU A 27 -2.93 -8.18 1.29
CA LEU A 27 -4.31 -7.77 1.00
C LEU A 27 -5.01 -8.71 0.01
N ILE A 28 -4.25 -9.36 -0.89
CA ILE A 28 -4.77 -10.41 -1.76
C ILE A 28 -5.05 -11.70 -0.98
N GLU A 29 -4.13 -12.12 -0.09
CA GLU A 29 -4.30 -13.31 0.77
C GLU A 29 -5.52 -13.17 1.69
N LEU A 30 -5.77 -11.96 2.19
CA LEU A 30 -6.97 -11.64 2.98
C LEU A 30 -8.25 -11.55 2.14
N ARG A 31 -8.15 -11.67 0.81
CA ARG A 31 -9.24 -11.44 -0.17
C ARG A 31 -9.83 -10.03 -0.09
N TRP A 32 -9.06 -9.04 0.38
CA TRP A 32 -9.49 -7.63 0.35
C TRP A 32 -9.36 -7.05 -1.06
N VAL A 33 -8.34 -7.50 -1.78
CA VAL A 33 -8.11 -7.15 -3.17
C VAL A 33 -8.08 -8.44 -3.99
N THR A 34 -8.77 -8.44 -5.13
CA THR A 34 -8.72 -9.54 -6.10
C THR A 34 -8.23 -9.04 -7.44
N GLN A 35 -7.71 -9.96 -8.25
CA GLN A 35 -7.42 -9.69 -9.64
C GLN A 35 -8.62 -10.10 -10.49
N GLY A 36 -9.17 -9.14 -11.23
CA GLY A 36 -10.19 -9.39 -12.23
C GLY A 36 -9.65 -10.19 -13.41
N VAL A 37 -10.57 -10.76 -14.20
CA VAL A 37 -10.25 -11.48 -15.45
C VAL A 37 -9.52 -10.61 -16.48
N ASP A 38 -9.68 -9.29 -16.37
CA ASP A 38 -9.00 -8.24 -17.16
C ASP A 38 -7.62 -7.87 -16.59
N GLY A 39 -7.17 -8.56 -15.54
CA GLY A 39 -5.91 -8.29 -14.85
C GLY A 39 -5.96 -7.10 -13.89
N ASN A 40 -7.09 -6.41 -13.78
CA ASN A 40 -7.23 -5.21 -12.94
C ASN A 40 -7.48 -5.56 -11.47
N ALA A 41 -7.00 -4.70 -10.57
CA ALA A 41 -7.30 -4.85 -9.15
C ALA A 41 -8.75 -4.47 -8.86
N ARG A 42 -9.44 -5.29 -8.05
CA ARG A 42 -10.81 -5.05 -7.59
C ARG A 42 -10.85 -5.10 -6.08
N LEU A 43 -11.59 -4.18 -5.47
CA LEU A 43 -11.83 -4.16 -4.04
C LEU A 43 -13.06 -5.02 -3.74
N THR A 44 -12.96 -5.92 -2.75
CA THR A 44 -14.09 -6.73 -2.27
C THR A 44 -14.85 -6.02 -1.16
N GLU A 45 -16.01 -6.54 -0.78
CA GLU A 45 -16.76 -6.01 0.37
C GLU A 45 -16.01 -6.22 1.69
N GLU A 46 -15.30 -7.35 1.85
CA GLU A 46 -14.40 -7.59 2.97
C GLU A 46 -13.25 -6.60 2.98
N GLY A 47 -12.72 -6.27 1.79
CA GLY A 47 -11.68 -5.26 1.62
C GLY A 47 -12.15 -3.87 1.99
N LYS A 48 -13.37 -3.48 1.62
CA LYS A 48 -13.97 -2.20 2.06
C LYS A 48 -13.99 -2.12 3.58
N LYS A 49 -14.58 -3.11 4.25
CA LYS A 49 -14.66 -3.18 5.71
C LYS A 49 -13.26 -3.11 6.34
N GLY A 50 -12.33 -3.90 5.83
CA GLY A 50 -10.95 -3.93 6.28
C GLY A 50 -10.24 -2.59 6.17
N LEU A 51 -10.29 -1.95 5.00
CA LEU A 51 -9.66 -0.66 4.77
C LEU A 51 -10.31 0.46 5.61
N SER A 52 -11.61 0.39 5.88
CA SER A 52 -12.26 1.34 6.80
C SER A 52 -11.72 1.26 8.22
N THR A 53 -11.32 0.07 8.70
CA THR A 53 -10.62 -0.05 10.00
C THR A 53 -9.24 0.60 10.01
N MET A 54 -8.67 0.89 8.83
CA MET A 54 -7.40 1.60 8.65
C MET A 54 -7.63 3.11 8.38
N GLY A 55 -8.83 3.63 8.65
CA GLY A 55 -9.16 5.04 8.44
C GLY A 55 -9.38 5.42 6.98
N ILE A 56 -9.67 4.46 6.09
CA ILE A 56 -9.91 4.72 4.67
C ILE A 56 -11.41 4.74 4.39
N ASP A 57 -11.93 5.93 4.10
CA ASP A 57 -13.31 6.13 3.67
C ASP A 57 -13.46 5.88 2.17
N ILE A 58 -13.88 4.66 1.83
CA ILE A 58 -14.01 4.20 0.44
C ILE A 58 -15.12 4.94 -0.31
N GLU A 59 -16.22 5.29 0.36
CA GLU A 59 -17.38 5.95 -0.25
C GLU A 59 -17.01 7.35 -0.75
N HIS A 60 -16.21 8.08 0.03
CA HIS A 60 -15.71 9.38 -0.39
C HIS A 60 -14.62 9.29 -1.46
N LEU A 61 -13.79 8.24 -1.45
CA LEU A 61 -12.75 8.01 -2.45
C LEU A 61 -13.30 7.63 -3.84
N GLY A 62 -14.52 7.09 -3.94
CA GLY A 62 -15.11 6.64 -5.21
C GLY A 62 -15.23 7.71 -6.30
N LYS A 63 -15.28 9.00 -5.95
CA LYS A 63 -15.64 10.11 -6.87
C LYS A 63 -14.48 10.61 -7.74
N GLY A 64 -14.70 10.87 -9.04
CA GLY A 64 -13.73 11.50 -9.95
C GLY A 64 -12.94 10.55 -10.88
N LYS A 65 -12.10 11.10 -11.77
CA LYS A 65 -11.51 10.40 -12.93
C LYS A 65 -10.39 9.39 -12.61
N LYS A 66 -9.71 9.51 -11.46
CA LYS A 66 -8.62 8.59 -11.09
C LYS A 66 -9.20 7.21 -10.70
N PRO A 67 -8.61 6.08 -11.14
CA PRO A 67 -9.04 4.75 -10.71
C PRO A 67 -9.03 4.62 -9.20
N LEU A 68 -10.08 4.00 -8.64
CA LEU A 68 -10.18 3.73 -7.21
C LEU A 68 -9.02 2.85 -6.72
N LEU A 69 -8.78 1.76 -7.46
CA LEU A 69 -7.74 0.78 -7.18
C LEU A 69 -7.18 0.26 -8.51
N ARG A 70 -5.87 0.01 -8.55
CA ARG A 70 -5.20 -0.69 -9.65
C ARG A 70 -3.90 -1.31 -9.16
N PHE A 71 -3.42 -2.32 -9.88
CA PHE A 71 -2.05 -2.78 -9.72
C PHE A 71 -1.08 -1.83 -10.43
N CYS A 72 0.09 -1.62 -9.80
CA CYS A 72 1.25 -0.97 -10.39
C CYS A 72 2.43 -1.94 -10.25
N LEU A 73 3.23 -2.09 -11.32
CA LEU A 73 4.35 -3.03 -11.33
C LEU A 73 5.57 -2.40 -10.67
N ASP A 74 6.09 -3.03 -9.62
CA ASP A 74 7.33 -2.59 -9.01
C ASP A 74 8.51 -2.83 -9.96
N GLY A 75 9.20 -1.76 -10.38
CA GLY A 75 10.33 -1.88 -11.28
C GLY A 75 11.50 -2.71 -10.73
N SER A 76 11.72 -2.69 -9.41
CA SER A 76 12.79 -3.42 -8.72
C SER A 76 12.39 -4.86 -8.36
N GLU A 77 11.17 -5.06 -7.86
CA GLU A 77 10.71 -6.39 -7.39
C GLU A 77 10.04 -7.22 -8.49
N LYS A 78 9.70 -6.61 -9.64
CA LYS A 78 8.94 -7.21 -10.76
C LYS A 78 7.61 -7.83 -10.31
N LYS A 79 6.99 -7.27 -9.27
CA LYS A 79 5.74 -7.75 -8.65
C LYS A 79 4.76 -6.58 -8.46
N PRO A 80 3.44 -6.85 -8.43
CA PRO A 80 2.46 -5.79 -8.27
C PRO A 80 2.45 -5.20 -6.86
N HIS A 81 2.28 -3.89 -6.77
CA HIS A 81 1.84 -3.17 -5.57
C HIS A 81 0.56 -2.38 -5.86
N LEU A 82 -0.02 -1.75 -4.84
CA LEU A 82 -1.29 -1.03 -4.96
C LEU A 82 -1.08 0.43 -5.36
N ALA A 83 -1.90 0.88 -6.31
CA ALA A 83 -2.00 2.25 -6.76
C ALA A 83 -3.47 2.62 -6.97
N GLY A 84 -3.72 3.84 -7.45
CA GLY A 84 -5.06 4.42 -7.46
C GLY A 84 -5.32 5.14 -6.14
N LYS A 85 -6.54 5.65 -5.98
CA LYS A 85 -6.89 6.48 -4.83
C LYS A 85 -6.69 5.78 -3.48
N ILE A 86 -6.97 4.47 -3.42
CA ILE A 86 -6.72 3.66 -2.22
C ILE A 86 -5.22 3.54 -1.93
N GLY A 87 -4.40 3.30 -2.95
CA GLY A 87 -2.94 3.21 -2.78
C GLY A 87 -2.33 4.52 -2.30
N ASP A 88 -2.83 5.65 -2.80
CA ASP A 88 -2.46 6.99 -2.35
C ASP A 88 -2.86 7.20 -0.89
N ARG A 89 -4.15 6.98 -0.54
CA ARG A 89 -4.64 7.20 0.82
C ARG A 89 -3.97 6.29 1.84
N LEU A 90 -3.64 5.04 1.48
CA LEU A 90 -2.85 4.16 2.34
C LEU A 90 -1.49 4.79 2.68
N LEU A 91 -0.77 5.32 1.69
CA LEU A 91 0.52 5.95 1.96
C LEU A 91 0.36 7.20 2.84
N GLU A 92 -0.66 8.02 2.59
CA GLU A 92 -0.97 9.18 3.42
C GLU A 92 -1.25 8.78 4.87
N CYS A 93 -2.19 7.85 5.11
CA CYS A 93 -2.49 7.35 6.46
C CYS A 93 -1.23 6.82 7.15
N PHE A 94 -0.40 6.05 6.45
CA PHE A 94 0.81 5.50 7.03
C PHE A 94 1.88 6.56 7.36
N LEU A 95 1.90 7.68 6.65
CA LEU A 95 2.75 8.82 6.98
C LEU A 95 2.18 9.61 8.16
N GLU A 96 0.87 9.87 8.15
CA GLU A 96 0.13 10.57 9.22
C GLU A 96 0.24 9.82 10.56
N GLU A 97 0.09 8.49 10.54
CA GLU A 97 0.23 7.63 11.72
C GLU A 97 1.69 7.30 12.07
N GLY A 98 2.66 7.81 11.30
CA GLY A 98 4.08 7.62 11.57
C GLY A 98 4.60 6.20 11.36
N TRP A 99 3.91 5.37 10.56
CA TRP A 99 4.42 4.06 10.15
C TRP A 99 5.64 4.22 9.24
N PHE A 100 5.64 5.25 8.40
CA PHE A 100 6.81 5.64 7.60
C PHE A 100 7.18 7.10 7.83
N LYS A 101 8.43 7.44 7.50
CA LYS A 101 8.91 8.83 7.38
C LYS A 101 9.56 9.03 6.01
N ARG A 102 9.39 10.21 5.42
CA ARG A 102 10.11 10.58 4.18
C ARG A 102 11.57 10.89 4.51
N GLU A 103 12.48 10.40 3.68
CA GLU A 103 13.91 10.74 3.79
C GLU A 103 14.22 11.93 2.89
N GLY A 104 14.21 13.14 3.49
CA GLY A 104 14.45 14.39 2.78
C GLY A 104 13.49 14.59 1.60
N SER A 105 14.01 15.07 0.47
CA SER A 105 13.27 15.24 -0.79
C SER A 105 13.23 13.97 -1.67
N SER A 106 13.80 12.87 -1.20
CA SER A 106 13.87 11.62 -1.97
C SER A 106 12.54 10.86 -1.95
N ARG A 107 12.40 9.87 -2.85
CA ARG A 107 11.28 8.92 -2.82
C ARG A 107 11.41 7.86 -1.73
N LYS A 108 12.52 7.83 -0.99
CA LYS A 108 12.76 6.79 0.02
C LYS A 108 11.88 7.01 1.24
N LEU A 109 11.35 5.90 1.75
CA LEU A 109 10.54 5.85 2.96
C LEU A 109 11.28 5.05 4.01
N ILE A 110 11.40 5.61 5.21
CA ILE A 110 11.97 4.96 6.38
C ILE A 110 10.82 4.30 7.13
N LEU A 111 10.79 2.97 7.16
CA LEU A 111 9.86 2.23 8.02
C LEU A 111 10.26 2.45 9.48
N THR A 112 9.33 2.92 10.30
CA THR A 112 9.54 3.13 11.73
C THR A 112 9.27 1.85 12.52
N LYS A 113 9.63 1.83 13.81
CA LYS A 113 9.28 0.71 14.71
C LYS A 113 7.76 0.51 14.80
N VAL A 114 7.00 1.61 14.91
CA VAL A 114 5.53 1.59 14.94
C VAL A 114 4.98 0.96 13.67
N GLY A 115 5.48 1.39 12.50
CA GLY A 115 5.06 0.82 11.22
C GLY A 115 5.37 -0.67 11.09
N GLU A 116 6.54 -1.10 11.56
CA GLU A 116 6.94 -2.51 11.56
C GLU A 116 6.01 -3.37 12.45
N GLU A 117 5.68 -2.88 13.64
CA GLU A 117 4.72 -3.54 14.54
C GLU A 117 3.32 -3.63 13.95
N LYS A 118 2.83 -2.54 13.36
CA LYS A 118 1.50 -2.49 12.73
C LYS A 118 1.41 -3.40 11.50
N LEU A 119 2.40 -3.34 10.61
CA LEU A 119 2.47 -4.22 9.44
C LEU A 119 2.57 -5.70 9.85
N ARG A 120 3.36 -6.02 10.87
CA ARG A 120 3.43 -7.37 11.43
C ARG A 120 2.09 -7.81 12.03
N GLY A 121 1.40 -6.93 12.76
CA GLY A 121 0.07 -7.19 13.32
C GLY A 121 -0.99 -7.46 12.23
N MET A 122 -0.84 -6.87 11.05
CA MET A 122 -1.67 -7.19 9.87
C MET A 122 -1.28 -8.50 9.18
N GLY A 123 -0.18 -9.15 9.60
CA GLY A 123 0.38 -10.32 8.94
C GLY A 123 1.18 -10.00 7.68
N VAL A 124 1.61 -8.75 7.48
CA VAL A 124 2.50 -8.39 6.37
C VAL A 124 3.90 -8.91 6.66
N GLN A 125 4.33 -9.91 5.89
CA GLN A 125 5.67 -10.47 6.00
C GLN A 125 6.64 -9.71 5.09
N ILE A 126 7.51 -8.92 5.71
CA ILE A 126 8.60 -8.20 5.06
C ILE A 126 9.86 -9.00 5.36
N MET A 127 10.28 -9.86 4.44
CA MET A 127 11.50 -10.66 4.57
C MET A 127 12.75 -9.78 4.70
#